data_AF-A0A8J4BFX2-F1
#
_entry.id   AF-A0A8J4BFX2-F1
#
_cell.length_a   1.000
_cell.length_b   1.000
_cell.length_c   1.000
_cell.angle_alpha   90.00
_cell.angle_beta   90.00
_cell.angle_gamma   90.00
#
_symmetry.space_group_name_H-M   'P 1'
#
loop_
_entity.id
_entity.type
_entity.pdbx_description
1 polymer ?
#
loop_
_entity_poly.entity_id
_entity_poly.type
_entity_poly.pdbx_seq_one_letter_code
_entity_poly.pdbx_strand_id
1 'polypeptide(L)'
;MAKEQLLRRLLSLPRQPAVVLMQVPHVWPHVVHPFFYTAEDLEGALASYYDVSSLSMRTSMFLLNVHQPTPGFLWNQTYTNRHPMDNGHKAMADLAVHLIQEVAVGLSLWPISQHELSWWNLPLPPPMHEGNYEPLVTTCLVGHKFFKMCIFNAGWQWLNEGTESKPKWGFVSAAPGNALVLRLGSPGDGDVASAAAANHGNATFPVLLQFLASYKSMGQADMDCLGGCHCRGKADGQLMGGQRISVTHMVRLDITWMKRFLPCDLRVTVLNDTRSDGHKFKVSGVVFAATNNLGSSHGVQDWVDWR
;
A
#
# COMPACT_ATOMS: atom_id res chain seq x y z
N MET A 1 -6.75 -0.22 -9.19
CA MET A 1 -7.83 -0.58 -8.23
C MET A 1 -7.68 0.06 -6.84
N ALA A 2 -6.75 -0.32 -5.95
CA ALA A 2 -6.74 0.31 -4.60
C ALA A 2 -6.39 1.82 -4.55
N LYS A 3 -5.77 2.40 -5.58
CA LYS A 3 -5.64 3.87 -5.67
C LYS A 3 -7.00 4.56 -5.77
N GLU A 4 -7.95 3.99 -6.52
CA GLU A 4 -9.33 4.46 -6.56
C GLU A 4 -10.01 4.29 -5.19
N GLN A 5 -9.87 3.14 -4.55
CA GLN A 5 -10.42 2.91 -3.20
C GLN A 5 -9.88 3.93 -2.19
N LEU A 6 -8.58 4.23 -2.25
CA LEU A 6 -7.96 5.27 -1.43
C LEU A 6 -8.56 6.65 -1.73
N LEU A 7 -8.66 7.01 -3.00
CA LEU A 7 -9.21 8.30 -3.45
C LEU A 7 -10.65 8.48 -2.98
N ARG A 8 -11.51 7.50 -3.26
CA ARG A 8 -12.91 7.49 -2.80
C ARG A 8 -13.01 7.65 -1.28
N ARG A 9 -12.19 6.91 -0.53
CA ARG A 9 -12.17 7.03 0.92
C ARG A 9 -11.77 8.41 1.41
N LEU A 10 -10.75 9.02 0.79
CA LEU A 10 -10.30 10.38 1.14
C LEU A 10 -11.41 11.40 0.88
N LEU A 11 -12.08 11.31 -0.27
CA LEU A 11 -13.18 12.19 -0.64
C LEU A 11 -14.42 11.98 0.24
N SER A 12 -14.66 10.77 0.73
CA SER A 12 -15.75 10.44 1.66
C SER A 12 -15.45 10.76 3.14
N LEU A 13 -14.29 11.33 3.49
CA LEU A 13 -13.99 11.67 4.88
C LEU A 13 -14.97 12.76 5.39
N PRO A 14 -15.34 12.77 6.68
CA PRO A 14 -16.36 13.70 7.22
C PRO A 14 -16.08 15.18 7.01
N ARG A 15 -14.79 15.56 6.87
CA ARG A 15 -14.37 16.95 6.61
C ARG A 15 -14.10 17.24 5.14
N GLN A 16 -14.35 16.29 4.24
CA GLN A 16 -14.17 16.40 2.79
C GLN A 16 -12.89 17.16 2.42
N PRO A 17 -11.70 16.64 2.80
CA PRO A 17 -10.46 17.35 2.55
C PRO A 17 -10.27 17.58 1.06
N ALA A 18 -9.66 18.71 0.69
CA ALA A 18 -9.20 18.91 -0.68
C ALA A 18 -8.15 17.86 -1.03
N VAL A 19 -8.33 17.17 -2.15
CA VAL A 19 -7.43 16.11 -2.63
C VAL A 19 -6.80 16.55 -3.94
N VAL A 20 -5.47 16.46 -4.01
CA VAL A 20 -4.70 16.67 -5.24
C VAL A 20 -3.82 15.45 -5.46
N LEU A 21 -3.81 14.92 -6.68
CA LEU A 21 -2.94 13.82 -7.06
C LEU A 21 -1.61 14.37 -7.59
N MET A 22 -0.55 14.29 -6.77
CA MET A 22 0.81 14.56 -7.22
C MET A 22 1.41 13.30 -7.84
N GLN A 23 1.55 13.32 -9.16
CA GLN A 23 2.12 12.26 -9.95
C GLN A 23 3.64 12.45 -10.07
N VAL A 24 4.38 11.41 -9.67
CA VAL A 24 5.84 11.40 -9.69
C VAL A 24 6.31 10.22 -10.54
N PRO A 25 7.01 10.47 -11.67
CA PRO A 25 7.44 9.40 -12.54
C PRO A 25 8.47 8.52 -11.83
N HIS A 26 8.41 7.21 -12.10
CA HIS A 26 9.43 6.28 -11.62
C HIS A 26 10.65 6.34 -12.55
N VAL A 27 11.56 7.26 -12.25
CA VAL A 27 12.73 7.53 -13.08
C VAL A 27 13.98 6.85 -12.52
N TRP A 28 14.85 6.36 -13.39
CA TRP A 28 16.22 6.01 -13.05
C TRP A 28 17.16 7.07 -13.62
N PRO A 29 18.08 7.66 -12.83
CA PRO A 29 18.89 8.82 -13.24
C PRO A 29 19.67 8.67 -14.55
N HIS A 30 19.98 7.43 -14.93
CA HIS A 30 20.81 7.09 -16.09
C HIS A 30 20.03 6.38 -17.20
N VAL A 31 18.72 6.23 -17.06
CA VAL A 31 17.86 5.59 -18.06
C VAL A 31 16.77 6.57 -18.46
N VAL A 32 16.78 6.95 -19.73
CA VAL A 32 15.70 7.75 -20.30
C VAL A 32 14.57 6.80 -20.67
N HIS A 33 13.51 6.82 -19.87
CA HIS A 33 12.28 6.12 -20.20
C HIS A 33 11.44 6.95 -21.18
N PRO A 34 10.66 6.33 -22.08
CA PRO A 34 9.67 7.03 -22.88
C PRO A 34 8.70 7.83 -21.99
N PHE A 35 8.17 8.94 -22.50
CA PHE A 35 7.25 9.82 -21.77
C PHE A 35 6.10 9.04 -21.11
N PHE A 36 5.49 8.09 -21.81
CA PHE A 36 4.34 7.31 -21.33
C PHE A 36 4.70 6.20 -20.32
N TYR A 37 5.97 6.00 -19.97
CA TYR A 37 6.40 4.91 -19.07
C TYR A 37 6.18 5.25 -17.59
N THR A 38 4.92 5.49 -17.23
CA THR A 38 4.49 5.84 -15.88
C THR A 38 3.06 5.34 -15.64
N ALA A 39 2.63 5.27 -14.38
CA ALA A 39 1.23 5.01 -14.06
C ALA A 39 0.32 6.24 -14.25
N GLU A 40 0.87 7.39 -14.64
CA GLU A 40 0.17 8.68 -14.65
C GLU A 40 -1.07 8.70 -15.56
N ASP A 41 -1.07 7.93 -16.64
CA ASP A 41 -2.22 7.91 -17.56
C ASP A 41 -3.45 7.24 -16.91
N LEU A 42 -3.23 6.13 -16.19
CA LEU A 42 -4.27 5.47 -15.39
C LEU A 42 -4.72 6.34 -14.21
N GLU A 43 -3.77 7.02 -13.58
CA GLU A 43 -4.05 7.92 -12.46
C GLU A 43 -4.75 9.20 -12.89
N GLY A 44 -4.45 9.70 -14.09
CA GLY A 44 -5.10 10.83 -14.71
C GLY A 44 -6.55 10.50 -15.09
N ALA A 45 -6.81 9.27 -15.56
CA ALA A 45 -8.18 8.80 -15.77
C ALA A 45 -9.00 8.81 -14.47
N LEU A 46 -8.41 8.33 -13.36
CA LEU A 46 -9.03 8.43 -12.04
C LEU A 46 -9.22 9.89 -11.60
N ALA A 47 -8.23 10.74 -11.84
CA ALA A 47 -8.29 12.16 -11.49
C ALA A 47 -9.50 12.84 -12.16
N SER A 48 -9.63 12.66 -13.47
CA SER A 48 -10.73 13.19 -14.26
C SER A 48 -12.08 12.58 -13.87
N TYR A 49 -12.14 11.28 -13.59
CA TYR A 49 -13.39 10.61 -13.22
C TYR A 49 -13.98 11.12 -11.89
N TYR A 50 -13.10 11.43 -10.92
CA TYR A 50 -13.50 11.92 -9.60
C TYR A 50 -13.41 13.44 -9.45
N ASP A 51 -13.16 14.14 -10.55
CA ASP A 51 -13.00 15.60 -10.58
C ASP A 51 -11.98 16.11 -9.54
N VAL A 52 -10.83 15.44 -9.45
CA VAL A 52 -9.72 15.86 -8.58
C VAL A 52 -8.56 16.42 -9.39
N SER A 53 -7.97 17.51 -8.91
CA SER A 53 -6.80 18.10 -9.55
C SER A 53 -5.63 17.13 -9.54
N SER A 54 -4.85 17.13 -10.61
CA SER A 54 -3.61 16.36 -10.72
C SER A 54 -2.44 17.24 -11.12
N LEU A 55 -1.27 16.95 -10.57
CA LEU A 55 -0.01 17.62 -10.86
C LEU A 55 0.96 16.57 -11.38
N SER A 56 1.64 16.84 -12.49
CA SER A 56 2.49 15.86 -13.17
C SER A 56 3.94 16.34 -13.22
N MET A 57 4.81 15.67 -12.46
CA MET A 57 6.26 15.83 -12.58
C MET A 57 6.79 15.36 -13.93
N ARG A 58 6.16 14.33 -14.53
CA ARG A 58 6.48 13.92 -15.89
C ARG A 58 6.29 15.08 -16.87
N THR A 59 5.12 15.69 -16.92
CA THR A 59 4.82 16.76 -17.88
C THR A 59 5.64 18.01 -17.62
N SER A 60 5.85 18.39 -16.35
CA SER A 60 6.59 19.60 -16.01
C SER A 60 8.09 19.50 -16.28
N MET A 61 8.67 18.30 -16.13
CA MET A 61 10.12 18.14 -16.22
C MET A 61 10.60 17.46 -17.50
N PHE A 62 9.80 16.64 -18.17
CA PHE A 62 10.29 15.82 -19.29
C PHE A 62 10.88 16.66 -20.43
N LEU A 63 10.26 17.80 -20.77
CA LEU A 63 10.81 18.73 -21.74
C LEU A 63 12.19 19.23 -21.30
N LEU A 64 12.30 19.77 -20.08
CA LEU A 64 13.54 20.34 -19.52
C LEU A 64 14.63 19.29 -19.25
N ASN A 65 14.24 18.03 -19.24
CA ASN A 65 15.13 16.92 -18.97
C ASN A 65 15.65 16.25 -20.24
N VAL A 66 14.73 15.92 -21.16
CA VAL A 66 14.98 15.06 -22.30
C VAL A 66 15.11 15.87 -23.59
N HIS A 67 14.15 16.76 -23.86
CA HIS A 67 14.08 17.47 -25.14
C HIS A 67 14.91 18.77 -25.16
N GLN A 68 15.00 19.46 -24.03
CA GLN A 68 15.78 20.67 -23.80
C GLN A 68 16.55 20.54 -22.48
N PRO A 69 17.56 19.67 -22.42
CA PRO A 69 18.29 19.38 -21.19
C PRO A 69 18.81 20.65 -20.51
N THR A 70 18.22 20.99 -19.37
CA THR A 70 18.48 22.24 -18.64
C THR A 70 19.17 21.92 -17.30
N PRO A 71 20.33 22.51 -16.99
CA PRO A 71 20.98 22.33 -15.70
C PRO A 71 20.05 22.66 -14.53
N GLY A 72 20.01 21.78 -13.53
CA GLY A 72 19.08 21.82 -12.40
C GLY A 72 17.87 20.90 -12.57
N PHE A 73 17.50 20.56 -13.81
CA PHE A 73 16.30 19.76 -14.13
C PHE A 73 16.61 18.36 -14.69
N LEU A 74 17.88 18.03 -14.89
CA LEU A 74 18.31 16.71 -15.39
C LEU A 74 17.96 15.59 -14.39
N TRP A 75 17.77 14.34 -14.87
CA TRP A 75 17.23 13.28 -14.01
C TRP A 75 18.24 12.90 -12.92
N ASN A 76 19.53 12.94 -13.25
CA ASN A 76 20.62 12.77 -12.29
C ASN A 76 20.87 13.97 -11.36
N GLN A 77 20.17 15.09 -11.55
CA GLN A 77 20.21 16.26 -10.66
C GLN A 77 18.94 16.39 -9.81
N THR A 78 17.87 15.74 -10.24
CA THR A 78 16.57 15.78 -9.57
C THR A 78 16.23 14.47 -8.88
N TYR A 79 16.95 13.38 -9.18
CA TYR A 79 16.79 12.06 -8.58
C TYR A 79 18.13 11.39 -8.25
N THR A 80 18.23 10.72 -7.10
CA THR A 80 19.41 9.90 -6.71
C THR A 80 19.23 8.41 -7.00
N ASN A 81 18.02 8.03 -7.42
CA ASN A 81 17.57 6.71 -7.84
C ASN A 81 16.12 6.93 -8.33
N ARG A 82 15.14 6.23 -7.79
CA ARG A 82 13.72 6.55 -7.89
C ARG A 82 13.21 7.62 -6.92
N HIS A 83 14.08 8.17 -6.08
CA HIS A 83 13.71 9.18 -5.08
C HIS A 83 14.12 10.57 -5.54
N PRO A 84 13.22 11.56 -5.47
CA PRO A 84 13.57 12.95 -5.68
C PRO A 84 14.71 13.38 -4.73
N MET A 85 15.67 14.13 -5.26
CA MET A 85 16.66 14.89 -4.48
C MET A 85 16.10 16.28 -4.19
N ASP A 86 16.92 17.16 -3.61
CA ASP A 86 16.54 18.53 -3.28
C ASP A 86 15.89 19.28 -4.45
N ASN A 87 16.46 19.20 -5.66
CA ASN A 87 15.88 19.86 -6.83
C ASN A 87 14.56 19.23 -7.28
N GLY A 88 14.43 17.90 -7.18
CA GLY A 88 13.16 17.22 -7.46
C GLY A 88 12.08 17.60 -6.46
N HIS A 89 12.43 17.67 -5.17
CA HIS A 89 11.51 18.14 -4.12
C HIS A 89 11.12 19.61 -4.29
N LYS A 90 12.04 20.48 -4.70
CA LYS A 90 11.73 21.87 -5.05
C LYS A 90 10.74 21.94 -6.22
N ALA A 91 10.99 21.20 -7.30
CA ALA A 91 10.06 21.15 -8.43
C ALA A 91 8.66 20.67 -8.02
N MET A 92 8.56 19.62 -7.19
CA MET A 92 7.28 19.16 -6.65
C MET A 92 6.57 20.23 -5.80
N ALA A 93 7.33 20.96 -4.97
CA ALA A 93 6.80 22.03 -4.15
C ALA A 93 6.31 23.20 -5.01
N ASP A 94 7.09 23.61 -6.02
CA ASP A 94 6.74 24.68 -6.94
C ASP A 94 5.44 24.36 -7.70
N LEU A 95 5.23 23.12 -8.14
CA LEU A 95 3.96 22.69 -8.74
C LEU A 95 2.77 22.84 -7.80
N ALA A 96 2.93 22.45 -6.54
CA ALA A 96 1.86 22.58 -5.54
C ALA A 96 1.56 24.04 -5.19
N VAL A 97 2.61 24.86 -5.03
CA VAL A 97 2.49 26.30 -4.78
C VAL A 97 1.84 27.00 -5.97
N HIS A 98 2.25 26.67 -7.19
CA HIS A 98 1.65 27.21 -8.40
C HIS A 98 0.16 26.89 -8.49
N LEU A 99 -0.25 25.64 -8.22
CA LEU A 99 -1.67 25.29 -8.17
C LEU A 99 -2.45 26.14 -7.15
N ILE A 100 -1.93 26.31 -5.94
CA ILE A 100 -2.58 27.12 -4.91
C ILE A 100 -2.69 28.58 -5.35
N GLN A 101 -1.65 29.14 -5.98
CA GLN A 101 -1.66 30.51 -6.50
C GLN A 101 -2.68 30.68 -7.62
N GLU A 102 -2.72 29.76 -8.59
CA GLU A 102 -3.69 29.77 -9.69
C GLU A 102 -5.12 29.66 -9.15
N VAL A 103 -5.38 28.78 -8.17
CA VAL A 103 -6.68 28.68 -7.52
C VAL A 103 -7.04 29.98 -6.78
N ALA A 104 -6.10 30.60 -6.07
CA ALA A 104 -6.36 31.85 -5.35
C ALA A 104 -6.68 33.02 -6.30
N VAL A 105 -5.93 33.14 -7.40
CA VAL A 105 -6.20 34.13 -8.46
C VAL A 105 -7.55 33.83 -9.12
N GLY A 106 -7.80 32.57 -9.46
CA GLY A 106 -9.05 32.11 -10.04
C GLY A 106 -10.25 32.46 -9.18
N LEU A 107 -10.21 32.17 -7.87
CA LEU A 107 -11.28 32.51 -6.93
C LEU A 107 -11.46 34.02 -6.71
N SER A 108 -10.41 34.81 -6.92
CA SER A 108 -10.49 36.28 -6.86
C SER A 108 -11.19 36.86 -8.08
N LEU A 109 -11.01 36.26 -9.26
CA LEU A 109 -11.60 36.69 -10.52
C LEU A 109 -12.99 36.09 -10.75
N TRP A 110 -13.19 34.84 -10.34
CA TRP A 110 -14.41 34.05 -10.46
C TRP A 110 -14.74 33.41 -9.11
N PRO A 111 -15.37 34.16 -8.19
CA PRO A 111 -15.79 33.63 -6.91
C PRO A 111 -16.76 32.46 -7.08
N ILE A 112 -16.66 31.47 -6.18
CA ILE A 112 -17.55 30.30 -6.17
C ILE A 112 -19.02 30.75 -6.10
N SER A 113 -19.80 30.29 -7.07
CA SER A 113 -21.24 30.50 -7.15
C SER A 113 -22.02 29.58 -6.21
N GLN A 114 -23.25 29.96 -5.87
CA GLN A 114 -24.16 29.09 -5.11
C GLN A 114 -24.50 27.79 -5.85
N HIS A 115 -24.49 27.83 -7.19
CA HIS A 115 -24.71 26.65 -8.01
C HIS A 115 -23.54 25.67 -7.86
N GLU A 116 -22.30 26.14 -7.88
CA GLU A 116 -21.12 25.30 -7.60
C GLU A 116 -21.15 24.77 -6.17
N LEU A 117 -21.53 25.59 -5.18
CA LEU A 117 -21.73 25.16 -3.78
C LEU A 117 -22.70 23.97 -3.65
N SER A 118 -23.70 23.89 -4.53
CA SER A 118 -24.64 22.76 -4.53
C SER A 118 -23.98 21.42 -4.90
N TRP A 119 -22.89 21.45 -5.68
CA TRP A 119 -22.18 20.25 -6.12
C TRP A 119 -21.35 19.59 -5.02
N TRP A 120 -20.93 20.34 -4.00
CA TRP A 120 -20.15 19.80 -2.86
C TRP A 120 -20.88 18.71 -2.07
N ASN A 121 -22.21 18.69 -2.10
CA ASN A 121 -23.02 17.71 -1.38
C ASN A 121 -23.47 16.53 -2.26
N LEU A 122 -23.07 16.49 -3.52
CA LEU A 122 -23.39 15.36 -4.38
C LEU A 122 -22.66 14.11 -3.89
N PRO A 123 -23.34 12.95 -3.90
CA PRO A 123 -22.65 11.69 -3.62
C PRO A 123 -21.56 11.47 -4.67
N LEU A 124 -20.46 10.83 -4.27
CA LEU A 124 -19.44 10.40 -5.22
C LEU A 124 -20.09 9.54 -6.32
N PRO A 125 -19.62 9.64 -7.58
CA PRO A 125 -20.04 8.71 -8.62
C PRO A 125 -19.76 7.26 -8.18
N PRO A 126 -20.37 6.25 -8.83
CA PRO A 126 -19.98 4.87 -8.62
C PRO A 126 -18.47 4.66 -8.87
N PRO A 127 -17.89 3.53 -8.49
CA PRO A 127 -16.53 3.19 -8.89
C PRO A 127 -16.38 3.24 -10.42
N MET A 128 -15.30 3.88 -10.90
CA MET A 128 -14.84 3.84 -12.28
C MET A 128 -14.59 2.40 -12.73
N HIS A 129 -13.97 1.59 -11.85
CA HIS A 129 -13.86 0.15 -12.06
C HIS A 129 -15.00 -0.57 -11.35
N GLU A 130 -15.82 -1.32 -12.08
CA GLU A 130 -16.99 -2.01 -11.55
C GLU A 130 -16.66 -2.83 -10.28
N GLY A 131 -17.45 -2.62 -9.23
CA GLY A 131 -17.28 -3.31 -7.95
C GLY A 131 -16.12 -2.83 -7.07
N ASN A 132 -15.28 -1.89 -7.52
CA ASN A 132 -14.07 -1.45 -6.81
C ASN A 132 -14.34 -0.42 -5.70
N TYR A 133 -15.33 -0.69 -4.85
CA TYR A 133 -15.61 0.12 -3.67
C TYR A 133 -14.51 0.00 -2.62
N GLU A 134 -14.31 1.07 -1.86
CA GLU A 134 -13.42 1.06 -0.71
C GLU A 134 -13.88 0.02 0.34
N PRO A 135 -12.93 -0.71 0.97
CA PRO A 135 -13.27 -1.59 2.08
C PRO A 135 -13.92 -0.78 3.20
N LEU A 136 -15.02 -1.30 3.76
CA LEU A 136 -15.75 -0.66 4.87
C LEU A 136 -14.82 -0.31 6.02
N VAL A 137 -13.90 -1.23 6.29
CA VAL A 137 -12.97 -1.10 7.37
C VAL A 137 -11.62 -1.60 6.90
N THR A 138 -10.62 -0.76 7.09
CA THR A 138 -9.22 -1.18 7.03
C THR A 138 -8.58 -0.95 8.37
N THR A 139 -7.92 -1.97 8.88
CA THR A 139 -7.09 -1.81 10.07
C THR A 139 -5.68 -2.27 9.74
N CYS A 140 -4.72 -1.35 9.91
CA CYS A 140 -3.31 -1.63 9.83
C CYS A 140 -2.77 -1.83 11.25
N LEU A 141 -2.43 -3.07 11.60
CA LEU A 141 -1.82 -3.41 12.87
C LEU A 141 -0.30 -3.54 12.67
N VAL A 142 0.43 -2.60 13.24
CA VAL A 142 1.91 -2.54 13.24
C VAL A 142 2.42 -2.25 14.65
N GLY A 143 3.71 -2.46 14.89
CA GLY A 143 4.35 -2.15 16.18
C GLY A 143 3.71 -2.92 17.34
N HIS A 144 3.39 -2.25 18.45
CA HIS A 144 2.85 -2.91 19.64
C HIS A 144 1.50 -3.62 19.37
N LYS A 145 0.63 -3.04 18.52
CA LYS A 145 -0.64 -3.69 18.16
C LYS A 145 -0.41 -5.04 17.47
N PHE A 146 0.57 -5.09 16.55
CA PHE A 146 0.96 -6.33 15.89
C PHE A 146 1.62 -7.33 16.86
N PHE A 147 2.49 -6.85 17.75
CA PHE A 147 3.11 -7.69 18.79
C PHE A 147 2.06 -8.45 19.62
N LYS A 148 0.97 -7.78 20.02
CA LYS A 148 -0.12 -8.38 20.81
C LYS A 148 -0.88 -9.50 20.09
N MET A 149 -0.76 -9.60 18.77
CA MET A 149 -1.41 -10.69 18.02
C MET A 149 -0.68 -12.02 18.17
N CYS A 150 0.60 -12.01 18.53
CA CYS A 150 1.37 -13.23 18.69
C CYS A 150 0.89 -14.01 19.91
N ILE A 151 0.30 -15.18 19.67
CA ILE A 151 -0.16 -16.10 20.72
C ILE A 151 0.83 -17.24 20.98
N PHE A 152 1.70 -17.52 20.01
CA PHE A 152 2.74 -18.52 20.12
C PHE A 152 3.91 -18.15 19.21
N ASN A 153 5.13 -18.38 19.68
CA ASN A 153 6.34 -18.29 18.87
C ASN A 153 7.33 -19.37 19.28
N ALA A 154 7.98 -19.99 18.28
CA ALA A 154 9.07 -20.93 18.45
C ALA A 154 10.25 -20.47 17.59
N GLY A 155 11.28 -19.91 18.23
CA GLY A 155 12.49 -19.43 17.56
C GLY A 155 12.34 -18.09 16.80
N TRP A 156 11.26 -17.35 17.04
CA TRP A 156 11.10 -15.98 16.57
C TRP A 156 11.40 -14.97 17.68
N GLN A 157 11.97 -13.83 17.34
CA GLN A 157 12.29 -12.76 18.27
C GLN A 157 11.64 -11.46 17.84
N TRP A 158 11.08 -10.71 18.80
CA TRP A 158 10.58 -9.36 18.56
C TRP A 158 11.75 -8.37 18.60
N LEU A 159 12.22 -7.92 17.43
CA LEU A 159 13.45 -7.14 17.30
C LEU A 159 13.20 -5.78 16.64
N ASN A 160 13.90 -4.76 17.15
CA ASN A 160 14.03 -3.48 16.47
C ASN A 160 15.29 -3.52 15.59
N GLU A 161 15.10 -3.58 14.27
CA GLU A 161 16.21 -3.50 13.32
C GLU A 161 16.41 -2.09 12.74
N GLY A 162 15.75 -1.10 13.34
CA GLY A 162 15.90 0.31 13.03
C GLY A 162 16.83 0.99 14.04
N THR A 163 16.68 2.30 14.16
CA THR A 163 17.31 3.08 15.24
C THR A 163 16.27 3.39 16.30
N GLU A 164 16.68 3.95 17.44
CA GLU A 164 15.75 4.43 18.46
C GLU A 164 14.80 5.52 17.92
N SER A 165 15.32 6.44 17.10
CA SER A 165 14.54 7.51 16.46
C SER A 165 13.64 7.04 15.30
N LYS A 166 13.96 5.90 14.69
CA LYS A 166 13.21 5.31 13.56
C LYS A 166 13.08 3.81 13.76
N PRO A 167 12.30 3.37 14.77
CA PRO A 167 12.22 1.96 15.12
C PRO A 167 11.53 1.17 14.01
N LYS A 168 12.05 -0.03 13.75
CA LYS A 168 11.54 -0.99 12.77
C LYS A 168 11.29 -2.32 13.47
N TRP A 169 10.31 -2.32 14.37
CA TRP A 169 9.90 -3.50 15.11
C TRP A 169 9.26 -4.56 14.21
N GLY A 170 9.52 -5.83 14.52
CA GLY A 170 8.89 -6.99 13.88
C GLY A 170 9.36 -8.29 14.50
N PHE A 171 8.65 -9.39 14.22
CA PHE A 171 9.11 -10.73 14.55
C PHE A 171 10.09 -11.20 13.50
N VAL A 172 11.26 -11.66 13.93
CA VAL A 172 12.35 -12.13 13.07
C VAL A 172 12.73 -13.56 13.47
N SER A 173 12.92 -14.42 12.48
CA SER A 173 13.49 -15.76 12.64
C SER A 173 14.49 -16.02 11.51
N ALA A 174 15.47 -16.89 11.75
CA ALA A 174 16.48 -17.26 10.76
C ALA A 174 16.75 -18.78 10.66
N ALA A 175 15.98 -19.60 11.38
CA ALA A 175 16.11 -21.05 11.32
C ALA A 175 14.88 -21.70 10.65
N PRO A 176 15.07 -22.61 9.67
CA PRO A 176 13.98 -23.40 9.10
C PRO A 176 13.16 -24.13 10.16
N GLY A 177 11.85 -24.25 9.93
CA GLY A 177 10.91 -24.92 10.84
C GLY A 177 10.42 -24.05 12.00
N ASN A 178 11.07 -22.92 12.30
CA ASN A 178 10.58 -21.98 13.30
C ASN A 178 9.20 -21.43 12.92
N ALA A 179 8.29 -21.38 13.89
CA ALA A 179 6.89 -21.02 13.66
C ALA A 179 6.45 -19.85 14.55
N LEU A 180 5.67 -18.95 13.96
CA LEU A 180 4.99 -17.83 14.61
C LEU A 180 3.49 -18.00 14.40
N VAL A 181 2.68 -17.85 15.45
CA VAL A 181 1.22 -17.94 15.34
C VAL A 181 0.59 -16.63 15.81
N LEU A 182 -0.21 -16.05 14.92
CA LEU A 182 -0.87 -14.76 15.08
C LEU A 182 -2.38 -14.98 15.18
N ARG A 183 -3.04 -14.50 16.24
CA ARG A 183 -4.49 -14.52 16.32
C ARG A 183 -5.11 -13.41 15.48
N LEU A 184 -5.87 -13.79 14.47
CA LEU A 184 -6.57 -12.86 13.58
C LEU A 184 -7.93 -12.49 14.17
N GLY A 185 -7.93 -11.67 15.23
CA GLY A 185 -9.14 -11.15 15.88
C GLY A 185 -9.94 -12.19 16.68
N SER A 186 -10.52 -11.74 17.81
CA SER A 186 -11.53 -12.49 18.58
C SER A 186 -12.90 -11.80 18.41
N PRO A 187 -14.01 -12.54 18.35
CA PRO A 187 -15.33 -11.96 18.51
C PRO A 187 -15.44 -11.38 19.92
N GLY A 188 -15.54 -10.06 20.01
CA GLY A 188 -15.67 -9.33 21.27
C GLY A 188 -14.70 -8.15 21.42
N ASP A 189 -13.58 -8.12 20.71
CA ASP A 189 -12.58 -7.04 20.83
C ASP A 189 -12.95 -5.75 20.07
N GLY A 190 -14.21 -5.61 19.62
CA GLY A 190 -14.65 -4.49 18.78
C GLY A 190 -13.95 -4.45 17.42
N ASP A 191 -13.28 -5.54 17.05
CA ASP A 191 -12.36 -5.59 15.92
C ASP A 191 -13.07 -5.93 14.62
N VAL A 192 -12.55 -5.36 13.54
CA VAL A 192 -13.02 -5.45 12.15
C VAL A 192 -13.36 -6.87 11.71
N ALA A 193 -12.55 -7.84 12.14
CA ALA A 193 -12.72 -9.25 11.82
C ALA A 193 -14.03 -9.82 12.42
N SER A 194 -14.43 -9.34 13.61
CA SER A 194 -15.68 -9.75 14.25
C SER A 194 -16.92 -9.15 13.58
N ALA A 195 -16.82 -7.90 13.09
CA ALA A 195 -17.91 -7.28 12.32
C ALA A 195 -18.11 -7.97 10.96
N ALA A 196 -17.01 -8.34 10.29
CA ALA A 196 -17.03 -9.11 9.06
C ALA A 196 -17.53 -10.55 9.26
N ALA A 197 -17.12 -11.23 10.35
CA ALA A 197 -17.48 -12.61 10.64
C ALA A 197 -18.92 -12.77 11.19
N ALA A 198 -19.44 -11.78 11.92
CA ALA A 198 -20.76 -11.87 12.56
C ALA A 198 -21.93 -11.92 11.56
N ASN A 199 -21.80 -11.26 10.41
CA ASN A 199 -22.96 -11.05 9.53
C ASN A 199 -23.05 -11.97 8.30
N HIS A 200 -22.01 -12.71 7.91
CA HIS A 200 -22.02 -13.44 6.64
C HIS A 200 -21.48 -14.87 6.77
N GLY A 201 -22.21 -15.87 6.23
CA GLY A 201 -21.74 -17.26 6.10
C GLY A 201 -20.41 -17.31 5.35
N ASN A 202 -19.58 -18.34 5.57
CA ASN A 202 -18.26 -18.60 4.96
C ASN A 202 -17.70 -17.46 4.08
N ALA A 203 -17.42 -16.30 4.70
CA ALA A 203 -16.99 -15.12 3.98
C ALA A 203 -15.47 -15.16 3.83
N THR A 204 -14.99 -14.85 2.64
CA THR A 204 -13.57 -14.70 2.33
C THR A 204 -13.22 -13.23 2.29
N PHE A 205 -12.17 -12.83 3.01
CA PHE A 205 -11.64 -11.47 2.92
C PHE A 205 -10.12 -11.45 2.81
N PRO A 206 -9.56 -10.44 2.14
CA PRO A 206 -8.11 -10.29 2.03
C PRO A 206 -7.49 -9.80 3.33
N VAL A 207 -6.40 -10.47 3.70
CA VAL A 207 -5.46 -10.06 4.73
C VAL A 207 -4.09 -9.87 4.08
N LEU A 208 -3.48 -8.70 4.28
CA LEU A 208 -2.14 -8.42 3.78
C LEU A 208 -1.15 -8.58 4.94
N LEU A 209 -0.28 -9.58 4.86
CA LEU A 209 0.79 -9.77 5.82
C LEU A 209 2.03 -8.98 5.37
N GLN A 210 2.49 -8.05 6.20
CA GLN A 210 3.69 -7.25 5.91
C GLN A 210 4.95 -8.01 6.32
N PHE A 211 5.88 -8.16 5.38
CA PHE A 211 7.15 -8.83 5.61
C PHE A 211 8.32 -8.03 5.02
N LEU A 212 9.53 -8.29 5.51
CA LEU A 212 10.75 -7.69 4.95
C LEU A 212 11.18 -8.48 3.71
N ALA A 213 11.34 -7.79 2.58
CA ALA A 213 12.12 -8.29 1.46
C ALA A 213 13.45 -7.55 1.39
N SER A 214 14.55 -8.28 1.23
CA SER A 214 15.91 -7.74 1.18
C SER A 214 16.79 -8.55 0.24
N TYR A 215 18.00 -8.05 -0.01
CA TYR A 215 18.94 -8.58 -0.98
C TYR A 215 19.91 -9.64 -0.42
N LYS A 216 19.95 -9.83 0.90
CA LYS A 216 20.96 -10.68 1.54
C LYS A 216 20.35 -11.57 2.63
N SER A 217 20.67 -12.86 2.56
CA SER A 217 20.40 -13.88 3.57
C SER A 217 18.93 -14.02 3.98
N MET A 218 18.01 -13.69 3.06
CA MET A 218 16.57 -13.78 3.28
C MET A 218 16.01 -15.15 2.91
N GLY A 219 15.13 -15.68 3.75
CA GLY A 219 14.45 -16.95 3.54
C GLY A 219 13.07 -16.82 2.90
N GLN A 220 12.40 -17.96 2.80
CA GLN A 220 10.98 -18.05 2.46
C GLN A 220 10.16 -18.42 3.71
N ALA A 221 8.88 -18.09 3.71
CA ALA A 221 7.95 -18.54 4.73
C ALA A 221 6.65 -19.05 4.11
N ASP A 222 6.08 -20.08 4.73
CA ASP A 222 4.76 -20.62 4.44
C ASP A 222 3.75 -20.06 5.44
N MET A 223 2.56 -19.75 4.95
CA MET A 223 1.45 -19.19 5.72
C MET A 223 0.26 -20.12 5.64
N ASP A 224 -0.25 -20.52 6.80
CA ASP A 224 -1.32 -21.49 6.92
C ASP A 224 -2.25 -21.11 8.07
N CYS A 225 -3.57 -21.11 7.82
CA CYS A 225 -4.55 -20.81 8.86
C CYS A 225 -4.85 -22.06 9.71
N LEU A 226 -4.86 -21.89 11.03
CA LEU A 226 -5.14 -22.89 12.03
C LEU A 226 -6.41 -22.50 12.80
N GLY A 227 -7.40 -23.39 12.80
CA GLY A 227 -8.67 -23.19 13.51
C GLY A 227 -9.48 -22.02 12.94
N GLY A 228 -10.81 -22.12 12.99
CA GLY A 228 -11.72 -21.00 12.69
C GLY A 228 -11.71 -20.37 11.31
N CYS A 229 -10.73 -20.68 10.47
CA CYS A 229 -10.57 -20.13 9.14
C CYS A 229 -9.68 -21.02 8.28
N HIS A 230 -9.71 -20.78 6.97
CA HIS A 230 -8.86 -21.43 5.99
C HIS A 230 -8.16 -20.36 5.14
N CYS A 231 -6.86 -20.52 4.99
CA CYS A 231 -6.02 -19.71 4.10
C CYS A 231 -4.72 -20.46 3.84
N ARG A 232 -4.09 -20.18 2.71
CA ARG A 232 -2.75 -20.65 2.39
C ARG A 232 -2.00 -19.58 1.61
N GLY A 233 -0.72 -19.44 1.88
CA GLY A 233 0.14 -18.52 1.14
C GLY A 233 1.60 -18.84 1.34
N LYS A 234 2.43 -18.23 0.49
CA LYS A 234 3.89 -18.33 0.57
C LYS A 234 4.47 -16.97 0.24
N ALA A 235 5.54 -16.59 0.94
CA ALA A 235 6.28 -15.37 0.64
C ALA A 235 7.77 -15.64 0.60
N ASP A 236 8.45 -14.94 -0.31
CA ASP A 236 9.89 -14.98 -0.45
C ASP A 236 10.49 -13.63 -0.06
N GLY A 237 11.31 -13.62 0.98
CA GLY A 237 11.98 -12.42 1.48
C GLY A 237 13.17 -11.99 0.61
N GLN A 238 13.64 -12.81 -0.33
CA GLN A 238 14.78 -12.50 -1.18
C GLN A 238 14.35 -11.68 -2.41
N LEU A 239 14.87 -10.47 -2.51
CA LEU A 239 14.72 -9.63 -3.70
C LEU A 239 15.60 -10.16 -4.84
N MET A 240 14.97 -10.29 -6.02
CA MET A 240 15.64 -10.59 -7.28
C MET A 240 16.08 -9.28 -7.96
N GLY A 241 17.17 -9.35 -8.75
CA GLY A 241 17.61 -8.24 -9.61
C GLY A 241 18.74 -7.37 -9.07
N GLY A 242 19.54 -7.87 -8.13
CA GLY A 242 20.79 -7.22 -7.67
C GLY A 242 20.62 -5.92 -6.87
N GLN A 243 19.39 -5.46 -6.64
CA GLN A 243 19.11 -4.24 -5.87
C GLN A 243 19.51 -4.42 -4.41
N ARG A 244 20.46 -3.63 -3.92
CA ARG A 244 20.94 -3.68 -2.52
C ARG A 244 20.05 -2.85 -1.58
N ILE A 245 18.77 -3.17 -1.53
CA ILE A 245 17.78 -2.47 -0.71
C ILE A 245 17.00 -3.45 0.16
N SER A 246 16.47 -2.94 1.27
CA SER A 246 15.49 -3.65 2.09
C SER A 246 14.18 -2.87 2.04
N VAL A 247 13.09 -3.54 1.69
CA VAL A 247 11.76 -2.93 1.53
C VAL A 247 10.70 -3.79 2.22
N THR A 248 9.67 -3.14 2.76
CA THR A 248 8.50 -3.86 3.26
C THR A 248 7.67 -4.31 2.07
N HIS A 249 7.46 -5.61 1.94
CA HIS A 249 6.53 -6.23 1.02
C HIS A 249 5.27 -6.66 1.74
N MET A 250 4.23 -6.97 0.98
CA MET A 250 3.00 -7.55 1.49
C MET A 250 2.67 -8.81 0.70
N VAL A 251 2.22 -9.86 1.39
CA VAL A 251 1.60 -11.02 0.77
C VAL A 251 0.12 -11.00 1.07
N ARG A 252 -0.71 -11.18 0.05
CA ARG A 252 -2.16 -11.29 0.19
C ARG A 252 -2.52 -12.73 0.57
N LEU A 253 -3.32 -12.87 1.61
CA LEU A 253 -3.94 -14.10 2.05
C LEU A 253 -5.46 -13.92 1.96
N ASP A 254 -6.12 -14.75 1.18
CA ASP A 254 -7.58 -14.80 1.16
C ASP A 254 -8.04 -15.73 2.30
N ILE A 255 -8.62 -15.14 3.35
CA ILE A 255 -9.00 -15.85 4.57
C ILE A 255 -10.49 -16.11 4.57
N THR A 256 -10.86 -17.38 4.53
CA THR A 256 -12.25 -17.83 4.62
C THR A 256 -12.58 -18.21 6.05
N TRP A 257 -13.49 -17.47 6.69
CA TRP A 257 -13.91 -17.73 8.06
C TRP A 257 -14.93 -18.85 8.18
N MET A 258 -14.78 -19.69 9.19
CA MET A 258 -15.68 -20.79 9.51
C MET A 258 -16.47 -20.44 10.78
N LYS A 259 -17.74 -20.04 10.62
CA LYS A 259 -18.62 -19.53 11.72
C LYS A 259 -18.63 -20.35 13.01
N ARG A 260 -18.37 -21.66 12.95
CA ARG A 260 -18.47 -22.57 14.09
C ARG A 260 -17.17 -22.75 14.87
N PHE A 261 -16.06 -22.27 14.34
CA PHE A 261 -14.75 -22.50 14.92
C PHE A 261 -14.10 -21.15 15.18
N LEU A 262 -13.71 -20.94 16.42
CA LEU A 262 -13.05 -19.75 16.91
C LEU A 262 -11.98 -20.21 17.89
N PRO A 263 -10.80 -19.59 17.90
CA PRO A 263 -10.33 -18.42 17.11
C PRO A 263 -9.81 -18.77 15.70
N CYS A 264 -9.53 -17.75 14.87
CA CYS A 264 -8.79 -17.87 13.61
C CYS A 264 -7.32 -17.49 13.85
N ASP A 265 -6.42 -18.46 13.75
CA ASP A 265 -5.00 -18.25 14.03
C ASP A 265 -4.16 -18.45 12.75
N LEU A 266 -3.31 -17.49 12.39
CA LEU A 266 -2.42 -17.57 11.23
C LEU A 266 -1.04 -18.06 11.68
N ARG A 267 -0.61 -19.22 11.18
CA ARG A 267 0.75 -19.73 11.36
C ARG A 267 1.65 -19.26 10.22
N VAL A 268 2.83 -18.76 10.57
CA VAL A 268 3.91 -18.41 9.66
C VAL A 268 5.13 -19.28 9.99
N THR A 269 5.57 -20.09 9.05
CA THR A 269 6.67 -21.04 9.24
C THR A 269 7.82 -20.71 8.31
N VAL A 270 9.04 -20.55 8.83
CA VAL A 270 10.24 -20.36 8.01
C VAL A 270 10.55 -21.65 7.26
N LEU A 271 10.68 -21.58 5.94
CA LEU A 271 10.95 -22.74 5.09
C LEU A 271 12.44 -23.05 5.02
N ASN A 272 12.74 -24.34 4.84
CA ASN A 272 14.08 -24.81 4.53
C ASN A 272 14.51 -24.42 3.11
N ASP A 273 13.56 -24.23 2.20
CA ASP A 273 13.85 -23.76 0.86
C ASP A 273 14.14 -22.25 0.88
N THR A 274 15.23 -21.85 0.24
CA THR A 274 15.63 -20.45 0.09
C THR A 274 16.33 -20.22 -1.23
N ARG A 275 16.29 -18.98 -1.74
CA ARG A 275 17.06 -18.54 -2.92
C ARG A 275 18.32 -17.76 -2.53
N SER A 276 18.61 -17.66 -1.24
CA SER A 276 19.76 -16.94 -0.70
C SER A 276 20.67 -17.85 0.13
N ASP A 277 21.70 -17.29 0.74
CA ASP A 277 22.60 -17.96 1.68
C ASP A 277 22.04 -18.06 3.11
N GLY A 278 20.78 -17.65 3.35
CA GLY A 278 20.17 -17.68 4.67
C GLY A 278 18.66 -17.85 4.67
N HIS A 279 18.09 -17.99 5.87
CA HIS A 279 16.66 -18.19 6.10
C HIS A 279 16.02 -17.06 6.91
N LYS A 280 16.64 -15.87 6.94
CA LYS A 280 16.07 -14.75 7.69
C LYS A 280 14.71 -14.36 7.12
N PHE A 281 13.69 -14.37 7.94
CA PHE A 281 12.36 -13.88 7.58
C PHE A 281 11.86 -12.96 8.68
N LYS A 282 11.25 -11.84 8.28
CA LYS A 282 10.68 -10.86 9.21
C LYS A 282 9.26 -10.53 8.84
N VAL A 283 8.38 -10.53 9.83
CA VAL A 283 7.00 -10.08 9.74
C VAL A 283 6.82 -8.85 10.64
N SER A 284 6.25 -7.77 10.12
CA SER A 284 6.18 -6.48 10.84
C SER A 284 4.77 -5.93 11.05
N GLY A 285 3.77 -6.51 10.41
CA GLY A 285 2.41 -6.02 10.50
C GLY A 285 1.42 -6.86 9.72
N VAL A 286 0.14 -6.55 9.93
CA VAL A 286 -0.98 -7.13 9.18
C VAL A 286 -1.98 -6.03 8.84
N VAL A 287 -2.55 -6.11 7.65
CA VAL A 287 -3.63 -5.22 7.21
C VAL A 287 -4.87 -6.06 6.94
N PHE A 288 -5.97 -5.70 7.57
CA PHE A 288 -7.29 -6.24 7.26
C PHE A 288 -7.98 -5.31 6.28
N ALA A 289 -8.59 -5.85 5.23
CA ALA A 289 -9.45 -5.10 4.33
C ALA A 289 -10.77 -5.87 4.16
N ALA A 290 -11.80 -5.47 4.91
CA ALA A 290 -13.13 -6.08 4.82
C ALA A 290 -13.97 -5.35 3.76
N THR A 291 -14.48 -6.09 2.77
CA THR A 291 -15.38 -5.57 1.73
C THR A 291 -16.78 -6.15 1.90
N ASN A 292 -17.82 -5.34 1.69
CA ASN A 292 -19.22 -5.82 1.73
C ASN A 292 -19.61 -6.63 0.49
N ASN A 293 -18.92 -6.43 -0.62
CA ASN A 293 -19.27 -7.06 -1.89
C ASN A 293 -18.47 -8.34 -2.06
N LEU A 294 -19.15 -9.48 -1.91
CA LEU A 294 -18.67 -10.83 -2.26
C LEU A 294 -18.61 -11.05 -3.79
N GLY A 295 -18.89 -10.02 -4.59
CA GLY A 295 -18.88 -10.07 -6.05
C GLY A 295 -17.47 -9.89 -6.61
N SER A 296 -16.84 -11.00 -7.01
CA SER A 296 -15.59 -11.10 -7.78
C SER A 296 -14.32 -10.51 -7.14
N SER A 297 -13.54 -11.37 -6.50
CA SER A 297 -12.19 -11.08 -5.96
C SER A 297 -11.09 -10.89 -7.02
N HIS A 298 -11.44 -10.75 -8.30
CA HIS A 298 -10.45 -10.69 -9.40
C HIS A 298 -9.60 -9.41 -9.43
N GLY A 299 -9.90 -8.41 -8.60
CA GLY A 299 -9.32 -7.07 -8.73
C GLY A 299 -8.04 -6.74 -7.93
N VAL A 300 -7.41 -7.70 -7.24
CA VAL A 300 -6.31 -7.37 -6.31
C VAL A 300 -5.10 -8.29 -6.47
N GLN A 301 -5.08 -9.15 -7.49
CA GLN A 301 -3.91 -9.98 -7.76
C GLN A 301 -2.73 -9.17 -8.36
N ASP A 302 -3.01 -8.04 -9.01
CA ASP A 302 -2.01 -7.29 -9.82
C ASP A 302 -1.08 -6.35 -9.02
N TRP A 303 -1.05 -6.45 -7.70
CA TRP A 303 -0.18 -5.59 -6.86
C TRP A 303 1.31 -5.97 -6.93
N VAL A 304 1.64 -7.15 -7.43
CA VAL A 304 2.98 -7.74 -7.24
C VAL A 304 3.84 -7.75 -8.51
N ASP A 305 3.25 -7.64 -9.71
CA ASP A 305 3.97 -7.90 -10.97
C ASP A 305 4.21 -6.68 -11.88
N TRP A 306 4.13 -5.45 -11.36
CA TRP A 306 4.70 -4.29 -12.08
C TRP A 306 6.21 -4.20 -11.85
N ARG A 307 6.97 -5.09 -12.51
CA ARG A 307 8.42 -5.00 -12.70
C ARG A 307 8.77 -5.01 -14.17
#